data_AF-A0A841Q562-F1
#
_entry.id   AF-A0A841Q562-F1
#
_cell.length_a   1.000
_cell.length_b   1.000
_cell.length_c   1.000
_cell.angle_alpha   90.00
_cell.angle_beta   90.00
_cell.angle_gamma   90.00
#
_symmetry.space_group_name_H-M   'P 1'
#
loop_
_entity.id
_entity.type
_entity.pdbx_description
1 polymer ?
#
loop_
_entity_poly.entity_id
_entity_poly.type
_entity_poly.pdbx_seq_one_letter_code
_entity_poly.pdbx_strand_id
1 'polypeptide(L)'
;MNIYNKMAIRTLSFINEVIFIYFFIAPVFFYLKFPFPYVSYLLVVFLSAAVFWGIGRFTSTYSPFLIVTPLMAFIIYYLFAYPAVVAVLLAIIFSWRFIKQLDGSSGENERLILIISFVLAISEALIFKSDVFIWIGITQFILLLLNHLVKQYLAMAEMNEGNKFSKLNLASGPAFLMFIFLFISAFLLLFFDVIVRIASFLYSVIHSMFIGLLTIMVKVLGLTGIDMTELLNALKLDKGSLFDMDFTRKEEVERQKSWATQNREEIIEAISWTGIVIGAIVALVIIFILYKKKINRYESNNHIGNVIHSSNPMSGDKGKKKNPFQKFLDIFSAKSEEPARKLFFDFEKFAHKKGYGRSYSETIEEWFTRLSFPVKNVDLYQKVRYGEERLSQFEMEHLKKELTLLRHFIKERSETEKE
;
A
#
# COMPACT_ATOMS: atom_id res chain seq x y z
N MET A 1 -10.12 -13.76 15.69
CA MET A 1 -10.94 -13.26 14.56
C MET A 1 -11.62 -14.34 13.74
N ASN A 2 -12.96 -14.32 13.70
CA ASN A 2 -13.77 -15.12 12.78
C ASN A 2 -13.34 -14.85 11.31
N ILE A 3 -13.28 -15.90 10.48
CA ILE A 3 -12.92 -15.83 9.06
C ILE A 3 -13.77 -14.78 8.33
N TYR A 4 -15.07 -14.69 8.67
CA TYR A 4 -15.99 -13.71 8.10
C TYR A 4 -15.57 -12.26 8.39
N ASN A 5 -15.12 -11.98 9.61
CA ASN A 5 -14.68 -10.64 10.00
C ASN A 5 -13.39 -10.24 9.26
N LYS A 6 -12.44 -11.18 9.10
CA LYS A 6 -11.23 -10.96 8.31
C LYS A 6 -11.56 -10.65 6.85
N MET A 7 -12.52 -11.37 6.27
CA MET A 7 -12.93 -11.18 4.88
C MET A 7 -13.65 -9.83 4.67
N ALA A 8 -14.48 -9.40 5.62
CA ALA A 8 -15.14 -8.10 5.59
C ALA A 8 -14.11 -6.94 5.59
N ILE A 9 -13.14 -6.96 6.51
CA ILE A 9 -12.07 -5.95 6.56
C ILE A 9 -11.29 -5.93 5.24
N ARG A 10 -10.94 -7.10 4.70
CA ARG A 10 -10.22 -7.20 3.43
C ARG A 10 -11.00 -6.59 2.28
N THR A 11 -12.31 -6.86 2.22
CA THR A 11 -13.18 -6.33 1.17
C THR A 11 -13.30 -4.81 1.28
N LEU A 12 -13.41 -4.28 2.50
CA LEU A 12 -13.47 -2.84 2.74
C LEU A 12 -12.14 -2.14 2.40
N SER A 13 -11.01 -2.75 2.77
CA SER A 13 -9.68 -2.28 2.36
C SER A 13 -9.50 -2.29 0.84
N PHE A 14 -10.01 -3.31 0.15
CA PHE A 14 -10.01 -3.38 -1.30
C PHE A 14 -10.81 -2.23 -1.93
N ILE A 15 -12.03 -1.98 -1.44
CA ILE A 15 -12.87 -0.87 -1.92
C ILE A 15 -12.13 0.46 -1.78
N ASN A 16 -11.49 0.71 -0.63
CA ASN A 16 -10.69 1.92 -0.39
C ASN A 16 -9.54 2.09 -1.39
N GLU A 17 -8.80 1.03 -1.68
CA GLU A 17 -7.65 1.09 -2.57
C GLU A 17 -8.07 1.23 -4.03
N VAL A 18 -9.22 0.66 -4.39
CA VAL A 18 -9.78 0.78 -5.73
C VAL A 18 -10.40 2.15 -5.98
N ILE A 19 -11.02 2.78 -4.99
CA ILE A 19 -11.50 4.17 -5.17
C ILE A 19 -10.31 5.11 -5.32
N PHE A 20 -9.21 4.87 -4.61
CA PHE A 20 -7.96 5.59 -4.81
C PHE A 20 -7.40 5.45 -6.24
N ILE A 21 -7.59 4.30 -6.90
CA ILE A 21 -7.20 4.10 -8.31
C ILE A 21 -7.94 5.05 -9.27
N TYR A 22 -9.10 5.59 -8.87
CA TYR A 22 -9.85 6.53 -9.72
C TYR A 22 -9.02 7.76 -10.11
N PHE A 23 -8.26 8.32 -9.17
CA PHE A 23 -7.41 9.48 -9.42
C PHE A 23 -6.38 9.20 -10.54
N PHE A 24 -5.83 7.99 -10.57
CA PHE A 24 -4.86 7.62 -11.61
C PHE A 24 -5.49 7.34 -12.99
N ILE A 25 -6.75 6.90 -13.04
CA ILE A 25 -7.44 6.66 -14.32
C ILE A 25 -8.12 7.91 -14.87
N ALA A 26 -8.37 8.93 -14.04
CA ALA A 26 -9.02 10.16 -14.47
C ALA A 26 -8.30 10.90 -15.61
N PRO A 27 -6.96 11.06 -15.62
CA PRO A 27 -6.25 11.60 -16.77
C PRO A 27 -6.47 10.81 -18.07
N VAL A 28 -6.66 9.48 -17.96
CA VAL A 28 -6.95 8.62 -19.12
C VAL A 28 -8.36 8.89 -19.64
N PHE A 29 -9.36 9.07 -18.77
CA PHE A 29 -10.70 9.49 -19.20
C PHE A 29 -10.68 10.83 -19.92
N PHE A 30 -9.96 11.80 -19.34
CA PHE A 30 -9.80 13.13 -19.95
C PHE A 30 -9.16 13.03 -21.35
N TYR A 31 -8.07 12.26 -21.48
CA TYR A 31 -7.39 12.07 -22.77
C TYR A 31 -8.28 11.39 -23.81
N LEU A 32 -9.06 10.39 -23.40
CA LEU A 32 -10.02 9.69 -24.26
C LEU A 32 -11.30 10.50 -24.53
N LYS A 33 -11.39 11.74 -24.01
CA LYS A 33 -12.59 12.59 -24.06
C LYS A 33 -13.84 11.88 -23.53
N PHE A 34 -13.64 10.98 -22.56
CA PHE A 34 -14.70 10.24 -21.90
C PHE A 34 -15.15 11.01 -20.65
N PRO A 35 -16.47 11.16 -20.40
CA PRO A 35 -16.96 11.87 -19.23
C PRO A 35 -16.50 11.18 -17.94
N PHE A 36 -16.20 11.93 -16.88
CA PHE A 36 -15.74 11.38 -15.59
C PHE A 36 -16.85 10.52 -14.94
N PRO A 37 -16.77 9.17 -15.01
CA PRO A 37 -17.95 8.33 -14.83
C PRO A 37 -18.12 7.91 -13.37
N TYR A 38 -18.23 8.87 -12.44
CA TYR A 38 -18.14 8.63 -11.00
C TYR A 38 -19.14 7.59 -10.46
N VAL A 39 -20.42 7.76 -10.74
CA VAL A 39 -21.48 6.88 -10.21
C VAL A 39 -21.33 5.46 -10.77
N SER A 40 -21.11 5.33 -12.08
CA SER A 40 -20.89 4.02 -12.69
C SER A 40 -19.59 3.38 -12.21
N TYR A 41 -18.55 4.17 -11.93
CA TYR A 41 -17.30 3.66 -11.34
C TYR A 41 -17.57 3.05 -9.97
N LEU A 42 -18.26 3.77 -9.08
CA LEU A 42 -18.62 3.23 -7.76
C LEU A 42 -19.43 1.92 -7.88
N LEU A 43 -20.40 1.87 -8.79
CA LEU A 43 -21.17 0.64 -9.04
C LEU A 43 -20.25 -0.52 -9.48
N VAL A 44 -19.30 -0.27 -10.38
CA VAL A 44 -18.30 -1.25 -10.80
C VAL A 44 -17.44 -1.70 -9.61
N VAL A 45 -17.00 -0.78 -8.73
CA VAL A 45 -16.22 -1.13 -7.53
C VAL A 45 -17.02 -2.04 -6.60
N PHE A 46 -18.25 -1.66 -6.26
CA PHE A 46 -19.10 -2.46 -5.35
C PHE A 46 -19.49 -3.80 -5.95
N LEU A 47 -19.81 -3.85 -7.25
CA LEU A 47 -20.09 -5.09 -7.96
C LEU A 47 -18.87 -6.03 -7.93
N SER A 48 -17.68 -5.50 -8.23
CA SER A 48 -16.43 -6.26 -8.18
C SER A 48 -16.15 -6.79 -6.78
N ALA A 49 -16.32 -5.93 -5.76
CA ALA A 49 -16.14 -6.30 -4.36
C ALA A 49 -17.12 -7.43 -3.95
N ALA A 50 -18.38 -7.36 -4.35
CA ALA A 50 -19.38 -8.38 -4.06
C ALA A 50 -19.05 -9.72 -4.74
N VAL A 51 -18.69 -9.69 -6.02
CA VAL A 51 -18.28 -10.88 -6.78
C VAL A 51 -17.04 -11.53 -6.17
N PHE A 52 -16.00 -10.73 -5.89
CA PHE A 52 -14.76 -11.24 -5.29
C PHE A 52 -14.95 -11.72 -3.85
N TRP A 53 -15.80 -11.07 -3.06
CA TRP A 53 -16.17 -11.52 -1.73
C TRP A 53 -16.86 -12.88 -1.78
N GLY A 54 -17.82 -13.06 -2.70
CA GLY A 54 -18.50 -14.33 -2.93
C GLY A 54 -17.53 -15.45 -3.31
N ILE A 55 -16.66 -15.21 -4.30
CA ILE A 55 -15.64 -16.18 -4.74
C ILE A 55 -14.68 -16.54 -3.60
N GLY A 56 -14.21 -15.54 -2.84
CA GLY A 56 -13.30 -15.74 -1.73
C GLY A 56 -13.90 -16.53 -0.57
N ARG A 57 -15.23 -16.62 -0.49
CA ARG A 57 -15.92 -17.50 0.47
C ARG A 57 -15.83 -18.98 0.08
N PHE A 58 -15.87 -19.29 -1.21
CA PHE A 58 -15.95 -20.68 -1.69
C PHE A 58 -14.58 -21.27 -2.08
N THR A 59 -13.58 -20.43 -2.34
CA THR A 59 -12.36 -20.87 -3.02
C THR A 59 -11.10 -20.58 -2.22
N SER A 60 -10.14 -21.52 -2.33
CA SER A 60 -8.84 -21.45 -1.66
C SER A 60 -7.72 -20.95 -2.56
N THR A 61 -8.01 -20.74 -3.83
CA THR A 61 -7.04 -20.62 -4.92
C THR A 61 -7.23 -19.29 -5.65
N TYR A 62 -6.19 -18.77 -6.30
CA TYR A 62 -6.29 -17.51 -7.05
C TYR A 62 -7.01 -17.70 -8.40
N SER A 63 -7.05 -18.93 -8.92
CA SER A 63 -7.56 -19.24 -10.26
C SER A 63 -8.98 -18.70 -10.55
N PRO A 64 -9.96 -18.81 -9.64
CA PRO A 64 -11.30 -18.29 -9.87
C PRO A 64 -11.34 -16.77 -10.09
N PHE A 65 -10.50 -16.00 -9.40
CA PHE A 65 -10.41 -14.55 -9.57
C PHE A 65 -9.90 -14.17 -10.97
N LEU A 66 -8.98 -14.97 -11.51
CA LEU A 66 -8.41 -14.76 -12.85
C LEU A 66 -9.39 -15.12 -13.97
N ILE A 67 -10.18 -16.17 -13.77
CA ILE A 67 -11.25 -16.55 -14.70
C ILE A 67 -12.34 -15.46 -14.73
N VAL A 68 -12.58 -14.81 -13.58
CA VAL A 68 -13.59 -13.75 -13.45
C VAL A 68 -13.08 -12.40 -13.97
N THR A 69 -11.78 -12.18 -14.09
CA THR A 69 -11.20 -10.95 -14.68
C THR A 69 -11.75 -10.63 -16.09
N PRO A 70 -11.71 -11.52 -17.09
CA PRO A 70 -12.27 -11.22 -18.41
C PRO A 70 -13.79 -11.00 -18.38
N LEU A 71 -14.50 -11.72 -17.51
CA LEU A 71 -15.94 -11.50 -17.30
C LEU A 71 -16.22 -10.11 -16.72
N MET A 72 -15.41 -9.64 -15.78
CA MET A 72 -15.50 -8.28 -15.24
C MET A 72 -15.20 -7.24 -16.30
N ALA A 73 -14.18 -7.43 -17.14
CA ALA A 73 -13.90 -6.51 -18.26
C ALA A 73 -15.09 -6.43 -19.22
N PHE A 74 -15.71 -7.57 -19.55
CA PHE A 74 -16.91 -7.64 -20.38
C PHE A 74 -18.08 -6.87 -19.75
N ILE A 75 -18.35 -7.07 -18.46
CA ILE A 75 -19.40 -6.34 -17.73
C ILE A 75 -19.12 -4.83 -17.74
N ILE A 76 -17.89 -4.41 -17.46
CA ILE A 76 -17.50 -2.99 -17.43
C ILE A 76 -17.70 -2.35 -18.81
N TYR A 77 -17.32 -3.05 -19.88
CA TYR A 77 -17.47 -2.57 -21.24
C TYR A 77 -18.96 -2.48 -21.66
N TYR A 78 -19.71 -3.58 -21.59
CA TYR A 78 -21.08 -3.62 -22.13
C TYR A 78 -22.12 -2.94 -21.25
N LEU A 79 -22.04 -3.09 -19.92
CA LEU A 79 -23.07 -2.58 -19.01
C LEU A 79 -22.86 -1.10 -18.68
N PHE A 80 -21.60 -0.66 -18.58
CA PHE A 80 -21.25 0.70 -18.17
C PHE A 80 -20.70 1.57 -19.31
N ALA A 81 -20.55 1.00 -20.52
CA ALA A 81 -20.06 1.69 -21.72
C ALA A 81 -18.65 2.30 -21.56
N TYR A 82 -17.78 1.68 -20.76
CA TYR A 82 -16.40 2.16 -20.62
C TYR A 82 -15.61 1.84 -21.89
N PRO A 83 -14.61 2.66 -22.28
CA PRO A 83 -13.71 2.31 -23.37
C PRO A 83 -13.06 0.94 -23.11
N ALA A 84 -13.00 0.08 -24.14
CA ALA A 84 -12.53 -1.31 -23.97
C ALA A 84 -11.16 -1.41 -23.28
N VAL A 85 -10.23 -0.51 -23.62
CA VAL A 85 -8.90 -0.43 -22.99
C VAL A 85 -9.01 -0.16 -21.49
N VAL A 86 -9.86 0.79 -21.08
CA VAL A 86 -10.07 1.11 -19.66
C VAL A 86 -10.77 -0.04 -18.94
N ALA A 87 -11.76 -0.69 -19.57
CA ALA A 87 -12.47 -1.83 -18.99
C ALA A 87 -11.53 -3.00 -18.67
N VAL A 88 -10.64 -3.34 -19.61
CA VAL A 88 -9.62 -4.38 -19.42
C VAL A 88 -8.63 -3.99 -18.33
N LEU A 89 -8.12 -2.75 -18.35
CA LEU A 89 -7.18 -2.27 -17.33
C LEU A 89 -7.78 -2.31 -15.92
N LEU A 90 -9.00 -1.79 -15.75
CA LEU A 90 -9.68 -1.80 -14.45
C LEU A 90 -9.92 -3.23 -13.96
N ALA A 91 -10.39 -4.14 -14.82
CA ALA A 91 -10.60 -5.53 -14.44
C ALA A 91 -9.31 -6.20 -13.95
N ILE A 92 -8.20 -6.02 -14.68
CA ILE A 92 -6.89 -6.57 -14.29
C ILE A 92 -6.43 -5.97 -12.96
N ILE A 93 -6.47 -4.65 -12.82
CA ILE A 93 -6.03 -3.95 -11.61
C ILE A 93 -6.87 -4.40 -10.40
N PHE A 94 -8.19 -4.51 -10.56
CA PHE A 94 -9.11 -4.89 -9.48
C PHE A 94 -8.86 -6.33 -9.04
N SER A 95 -8.75 -7.27 -9.98
CA SER A 95 -8.43 -8.67 -9.67
C SER A 95 -7.06 -8.79 -8.99
N TRP A 96 -6.03 -8.13 -9.51
CA TRP A 96 -4.68 -8.14 -8.91
C TRP A 96 -4.70 -7.56 -7.50
N ARG A 97 -5.38 -6.42 -7.30
CA ARG A 97 -5.44 -5.76 -6.01
C ARG A 97 -6.18 -6.59 -4.97
N PHE A 98 -7.31 -7.19 -5.35
CA PHE A 98 -8.05 -8.09 -4.47
C PHE A 98 -7.22 -9.32 -4.06
N ILE A 99 -6.49 -9.92 -5.01
CA ILE A 99 -5.58 -11.05 -4.73
C ILE A 99 -4.52 -10.64 -3.69
N LYS A 100 -3.89 -9.48 -3.87
CA LYS A 100 -2.89 -8.96 -2.92
C LYS A 100 -3.48 -8.73 -1.52
N GLN A 101 -4.75 -8.33 -1.46
CA GLN A 101 -5.47 -8.13 -0.21
C GLN A 101 -5.74 -9.44 0.54
N LEU A 102 -5.90 -10.55 -0.17
CA LEU A 102 -6.03 -11.89 0.44
C LEU A 102 -4.73 -12.36 1.10
N ASP A 103 -3.58 -11.90 0.60
CA ASP A 103 -2.25 -12.24 1.13
C ASP A 103 -1.93 -11.57 2.47
N GLY A 104 -2.76 -10.62 2.93
CA GLY A 104 -2.67 -10.02 4.26
C GLY A 104 -1.67 -8.88 4.42
N SER A 105 -1.16 -8.31 3.32
CA SER A 105 -0.08 -7.31 3.35
C SER A 105 -0.53 -5.84 3.46
N SER A 106 -1.73 -5.52 3.95
CA SER A 106 -2.36 -4.21 3.71
C SER A 106 -2.45 -3.28 4.92
N GLY A 107 -1.70 -3.52 5.99
CA GLY A 107 -1.84 -2.76 7.24
C GLY A 107 -1.19 -1.38 7.24
N GLU A 108 -0.10 -1.18 6.50
CA GLU A 108 0.88 -0.15 6.90
C GLU A 108 0.68 1.24 6.27
N ASN A 109 -0.17 1.39 5.25
CA ASN A 109 -0.17 2.61 4.43
C ASN A 109 -1.48 3.40 4.39
N GLU A 110 -2.45 3.19 5.29
CA GLU A 110 -3.73 3.92 5.26
C GLU A 110 -3.57 5.43 5.36
N ARG A 111 -2.68 5.90 6.26
CA ARG A 111 -2.38 7.33 6.42
C ARG A 111 -1.80 7.94 5.14
N LEU A 112 -0.91 7.20 4.48
CA LEU A 112 -0.28 7.65 3.24
C LEU A 112 -1.29 7.68 2.10
N ILE A 113 -2.15 6.67 1.98
CA ILE A 113 -3.25 6.66 1.01
C ILE A 113 -4.17 7.87 1.22
N LEU A 114 -4.53 8.18 2.47
CA LEU A 114 -5.36 9.35 2.79
C LEU A 114 -4.71 10.65 2.32
N ILE A 115 -3.45 10.90 2.71
CA ILE A 115 -2.72 12.12 2.35
C ILE A 115 -2.59 12.24 0.82
N ILE A 116 -2.18 11.18 0.13
CA ILE A 116 -2.02 11.21 -1.33
C ILE A 116 -3.38 11.40 -2.01
N SER A 117 -4.42 10.70 -1.57
CA SER A 117 -5.76 10.83 -2.16
C SER A 117 -6.33 12.24 -2.01
N PHE A 118 -6.05 12.90 -0.88
CA PHE A 118 -6.46 14.28 -0.65
C PHE A 118 -5.72 15.25 -1.57
N VAL A 119 -4.40 15.11 -1.70
CA VAL A 119 -3.58 15.94 -2.61
C VAL A 119 -4.02 15.74 -4.05
N LEU A 120 -4.26 14.48 -4.48
CA LEU A 120 -4.76 14.17 -5.82
C LEU A 120 -6.15 14.74 -6.05
N ALA A 121 -7.09 14.60 -5.11
CA ALA A 121 -8.43 15.14 -5.24
C ALA A 121 -8.44 16.66 -5.45
N ILE A 122 -7.64 17.40 -4.68
CA ILE A 122 -7.51 18.86 -4.86
C ILE A 122 -6.85 19.17 -6.19
N SER A 123 -5.73 18.52 -6.50
CA SER A 123 -4.97 18.79 -7.73
C SER A 123 -5.81 18.54 -8.97
N GLU A 124 -6.53 17.42 -9.02
CA GLU A 124 -7.40 17.04 -10.13
C GLU A 124 -8.65 17.91 -10.21
N ALA A 125 -9.27 18.27 -9.08
CA ALA A 125 -10.37 19.24 -9.07
C ALA A 125 -9.96 20.59 -9.66
N LEU A 126 -8.73 21.05 -9.41
CA LEU A 126 -8.19 22.28 -9.97
C LEU A 126 -7.80 22.15 -11.46
N ILE A 127 -7.14 21.06 -11.83
CA ILE A 127 -6.69 20.81 -13.22
C ILE A 127 -7.88 20.61 -14.16
N PHE A 128 -8.80 19.73 -13.78
CA PHE A 128 -9.94 19.35 -14.61
C PHE A 128 -11.16 20.24 -14.38
N LYS A 129 -11.12 21.14 -13.39
CA LYS A 129 -12.23 22.06 -13.02
C LYS A 129 -13.57 21.34 -12.80
N SER A 130 -13.52 20.12 -12.26
CA SER A 130 -14.70 19.28 -12.04
C SER A 130 -14.94 19.02 -10.55
N ASP A 131 -16.19 19.18 -10.11
CA ASP A 131 -16.64 18.91 -8.75
C ASP A 131 -16.64 17.41 -8.40
N VAL A 132 -16.61 16.54 -9.43
CA VAL A 132 -16.56 15.08 -9.28
C VAL A 132 -15.37 14.63 -8.42
N PHE A 133 -14.20 15.26 -8.57
CA PHE A 133 -13.00 14.91 -7.81
C PHE A 133 -13.13 15.22 -6.31
N ILE A 134 -13.92 16.25 -5.95
CA ILE A 134 -14.24 16.54 -4.55
C ILE A 134 -15.13 15.43 -3.99
N TRP A 135 -16.16 15.02 -4.73
CA TRP A 135 -17.04 13.93 -4.30
C TRP A 135 -16.29 12.61 -4.12
N ILE A 136 -15.34 12.31 -5.00
CA ILE A 136 -14.50 11.11 -4.88
C ILE A 136 -13.56 11.21 -3.69
N GLY A 137 -12.96 12.38 -3.45
CA GLY A 137 -12.18 12.64 -2.25
C GLY A 137 -12.98 12.45 -0.96
N ILE A 138 -14.22 12.94 -0.92
CA ILE A 138 -15.15 12.75 0.20
C ILE A 138 -15.46 11.27 0.41
N THR A 139 -15.81 10.55 -0.66
CA THR A 139 -16.11 9.12 -0.61
C THR A 139 -14.90 8.31 -0.13
N GLN A 140 -13.70 8.60 -0.64
CA GLN A 140 -12.45 7.96 -0.21
C GLN A 140 -12.23 8.14 1.30
N PHE A 141 -12.44 9.35 1.82
CA PHE A 141 -12.30 9.62 3.24
C PHE A 141 -13.32 8.85 4.09
N ILE A 142 -14.60 8.89 3.71
CA ILE A 142 -15.67 8.20 4.43
C ILE A 142 -15.35 6.70 4.53
N LEU A 143 -14.87 6.10 3.45
CA LEU A 143 -14.57 4.67 3.43
C LEU A 143 -13.29 4.32 4.18
N LEU A 144 -12.27 5.18 4.19
CA LEU A 144 -11.10 5.01 5.05
C LEU A 144 -11.47 5.09 6.53
N LEU A 145 -12.32 6.04 6.89
CA LEU A 145 -12.85 6.19 8.24
C LEU A 145 -13.68 4.97 8.64
N LEU A 146 -14.58 4.52 7.76
CA LEU A 146 -15.38 3.32 7.97
C LEU A 146 -14.48 2.10 8.18
N ASN A 147 -13.41 1.96 7.40
CA ASN A 147 -12.44 0.87 7.55
C ASN A 147 -11.71 0.92 8.89
N HIS A 148 -11.29 2.11 9.32
CA HIS A 148 -10.68 2.31 10.63
C HIS A 148 -11.64 1.93 11.76
N LEU A 149 -12.89 2.41 11.71
CA LEU A 149 -13.93 2.13 12.70
C LEU A 149 -14.26 0.63 12.76
N VAL A 150 -14.38 -0.05 11.61
CA VAL A 150 -14.63 -1.49 11.55
C VAL A 150 -13.45 -2.28 12.12
N LYS A 151 -12.21 -1.93 11.78
CA LYS A 151 -11.01 -2.56 12.36
C LYS A 151 -10.98 -2.41 13.88
N GLN A 152 -11.24 -1.21 14.37
CA GLN A 152 -11.22 -0.89 15.79
C GLN A 152 -12.35 -1.59 16.55
N TYR A 153 -13.57 -1.59 16.01
CA TYR A 153 -14.72 -2.31 16.57
C TYR A 153 -14.42 -3.80 16.68
N LEU A 154 -13.86 -4.40 15.63
CA LEU A 154 -13.53 -5.82 15.61
C LEU A 154 -12.37 -6.16 16.56
N ALA A 155 -11.37 -5.28 16.71
CA ALA A 155 -10.32 -5.44 17.71
C ALA A 155 -10.88 -5.39 19.15
N MET A 156 -11.82 -4.47 19.42
CA MET A 156 -12.48 -4.38 20.72
C MET A 156 -13.38 -5.59 21.02
N ALA A 157 -14.06 -6.14 20.01
CA ALA A 157 -14.86 -7.35 20.18
C ALA A 157 -14.02 -8.56 20.63
N GLU A 158 -12.72 -8.58 20.29
CA GLU A 158 -11.79 -9.65 20.69
C GLU A 158 -11.20 -9.43 22.09
N MET A 159 -11.03 -8.18 22.52
CA MET A 159 -10.42 -7.86 23.83
C MET A 159 -11.38 -7.97 25.03
N ASN A 160 -12.69 -8.10 24.78
CA ASN A 160 -13.73 -8.01 25.80
C ASN A 160 -13.91 -9.26 26.70
N GLU A 161 -12.98 -10.21 26.72
CA GLU A 161 -13.03 -11.33 27.66
C GLU A 161 -12.54 -11.02 29.08
N GLY A 162 -12.01 -9.83 29.39
CA GLY A 162 -11.55 -9.60 30.78
C GLY A 162 -11.37 -8.18 31.32
N ASN A 163 -11.14 -7.14 30.51
CA ASN A 163 -10.79 -5.82 31.06
C ASN A 163 -11.70 -4.68 30.58
N LYS A 164 -12.41 -4.07 31.54
CA LYS A 164 -13.28 -2.89 31.38
C LYS A 164 -12.54 -1.57 31.15
N PHE A 165 -11.29 -1.58 30.65
CA PHE A 165 -10.48 -0.37 30.59
C PHE A 165 -10.74 0.48 29.33
N SER A 166 -11.12 1.75 29.59
CA SER A 166 -10.96 2.93 28.72
C SER A 166 -11.74 2.96 27.40
N LYS A 167 -13.07 2.84 27.47
CA LYS A 167 -13.98 3.06 26.31
C LYS A 167 -14.03 4.52 25.82
N LEU A 168 -13.55 5.50 26.60
CA LEU A 168 -13.76 6.93 26.28
C LEU A 168 -12.65 7.57 25.43
N ASN A 169 -11.39 7.14 25.54
CA ASN A 169 -10.28 7.78 24.81
C ASN A 169 -10.04 7.20 23.41
N LEU A 170 -10.73 6.12 23.05
CA LEU A 170 -10.56 5.46 21.75
C LEU A 170 -11.46 6.06 20.66
N ALA A 171 -12.53 6.76 21.04
CA ALA A 171 -13.47 7.39 20.10
C ALA A 171 -13.11 8.83 19.72
N SER A 172 -12.29 9.52 20.52
CA SER A 172 -12.01 10.95 20.33
C SER A 172 -11.12 11.23 19.11
N GLY A 173 -10.13 10.39 18.83
CA GLY A 173 -9.22 10.55 17.68
C GLY A 173 -9.94 10.48 16.32
N PRO A 174 -10.65 9.38 16.00
CA PRO A 174 -11.38 9.26 14.74
C PRO A 174 -12.51 10.28 14.59
N ALA A 175 -13.21 10.62 15.68
CA ALA A 175 -14.26 11.64 15.65
C ALA A 175 -13.70 13.04 15.34
N PHE A 176 -12.55 13.38 15.89
CA PHE A 176 -11.87 14.65 15.61
C PHE A 176 -11.41 14.75 14.15
N LEU A 177 -10.83 13.66 13.61
CA LEU A 177 -10.47 13.59 12.19
C LEU A 177 -11.69 13.69 11.27
N MET A 178 -12.81 13.05 11.64
CA MET A 178 -14.08 13.16 10.93
C MET A 178 -14.57 14.61 10.88
N PHE A 179 -14.52 15.31 12.02
CA PHE A 179 -14.92 16.71 12.09
C PHE A 179 -14.06 17.61 11.21
N ILE A 180 -12.72 17.48 11.28
CA ILE A 180 -11.80 18.26 10.44
C ILE A 180 -12.09 18.04 8.97
N PHE A 181 -12.28 16.79 8.56
CA PHE A 181 -12.50 16.48 7.15
C PHE A 181 -13.86 16.94 6.63
N LEU A 182 -14.94 16.76 7.43
CA LEU A 182 -16.26 17.29 7.08
C LEU A 182 -16.22 18.81 6.97
N PHE A 183 -15.51 19.48 7.87
CA PHE A 183 -15.31 20.93 7.82
C PHE A 183 -14.56 21.34 6.55
N ILE A 184 -13.43 20.70 6.22
CA ILE A 184 -12.67 20.99 5.00
C ILE A 184 -13.50 20.71 3.75
N SER A 185 -14.25 19.61 3.71
CA SER A 185 -15.10 19.24 2.57
C SER A 185 -16.23 20.24 2.35
N ALA A 186 -16.92 20.63 3.43
CA ALA A 186 -17.96 21.65 3.38
C ALA A 186 -17.39 23.00 2.95
N PHE A 187 -16.21 23.38 3.46
CA PHE A 187 -15.49 24.57 3.05
C PHE A 187 -15.15 24.54 1.56
N LEU A 188 -14.56 23.44 1.07
CA LEU A 188 -14.22 23.29 -0.34
C LEU A 188 -15.45 23.36 -1.26
N LEU A 189 -16.57 22.76 -0.86
CA LEU A 189 -17.82 22.83 -1.64
C LEU A 189 -18.41 24.24 -1.67
N LEU A 190 -18.45 24.93 -0.52
CA LEU A 190 -19.00 26.29 -0.42
C LEU A 190 -18.15 27.32 -1.16
N PHE A 191 -16.83 27.15 -1.14
CA PHE A 191 -15.89 28.08 -1.76
C PHE A 191 -15.33 27.57 -3.09
N PHE A 192 -15.88 26.50 -3.67
CA PHE A 192 -15.33 25.86 -4.87
C PHE A 192 -15.17 26.86 -6.02
N ASP A 193 -16.22 27.60 -6.35
CA ASP A 193 -16.19 28.59 -7.44
C ASP A 193 -15.15 29.69 -7.20
N VAL A 194 -14.99 30.11 -5.94
CA VAL A 194 -14.00 31.12 -5.55
C VAL A 194 -12.58 30.56 -5.69
N ILE A 195 -12.35 29.33 -5.23
CA ILE A 195 -11.08 28.63 -5.32
C ILE A 195 -10.70 28.41 -6.80
N VAL A 196 -11.63 27.96 -7.64
CA VAL A 196 -11.39 27.76 -9.07
C VAL A 196 -11.08 29.08 -9.77
N ARG A 197 -11.75 30.18 -9.43
CA ARG A 197 -11.43 31.51 -9.97
C ARG A 197 -10.04 31.97 -9.55
N ILE A 198 -9.68 31.82 -8.27
CA ILE A 198 -8.35 32.18 -7.77
C ILE A 198 -7.28 31.31 -8.43
N ALA A 199 -7.50 30.00 -8.53
CA ALA A 199 -6.57 29.07 -9.18
C ALA A 199 -6.41 29.38 -10.67
N SER A 200 -7.50 29.67 -11.37
CA SER A 200 -7.48 30.07 -12.78
C SER A 200 -6.74 31.40 -12.98
N PHE A 201 -6.93 32.35 -12.06
CA PHE A 201 -6.19 33.61 -12.04
C PHE A 201 -4.69 33.38 -11.79
N LEU A 202 -4.32 32.60 -10.78
CA LEU A 202 -2.92 32.26 -10.50
C LEU A 202 -2.26 31.52 -11.67
N TYR A 203 -2.96 30.56 -12.27
CA TYR A 203 -2.50 29.87 -13.47
C TYR A 203 -2.29 30.86 -14.63
N SER A 204 -3.23 31.78 -14.85
CA SER A 204 -3.09 32.84 -15.86
C SER A 204 -1.86 33.71 -15.63
N VAL A 205 -1.60 34.09 -14.38
CA VAL A 205 -0.43 34.88 -13.99
C VAL A 205 0.86 34.08 -14.25
N ILE A 206 0.94 32.84 -13.77
CA ILE A 206 2.12 31.97 -13.96
C ILE A 206 2.38 31.71 -15.44
N HIS A 207 1.34 31.35 -16.20
CA HIS A 207 1.43 31.11 -17.63
C HIS A 207 1.87 32.38 -18.37
N SER A 208 1.30 33.54 -18.04
CA SER A 208 1.70 34.82 -18.63
C SER A 208 3.15 35.19 -18.31
N MET A 209 3.61 34.92 -17.08
CA MET A 209 5.02 35.10 -16.69
C MET A 209 5.94 34.16 -17.48
N PHE A 210 5.56 32.88 -17.63
CA PHE A 210 6.34 31.90 -18.37
C PHE A 210 6.44 32.23 -19.86
N ILE A 211 5.31 32.56 -20.51
CA ILE A 211 5.28 33.01 -21.90
C ILE A 211 6.06 34.33 -22.06
N GLY A 212 5.97 35.24 -21.10
CA GLY A 212 6.76 36.46 -21.06
C GLY A 212 8.26 36.19 -21.03
N LEU A 213 8.70 35.29 -20.14
CA LEU A 213 10.09 34.85 -20.03
C LEU A 213 10.58 34.17 -21.32
N LEU A 214 9.80 33.24 -21.88
CA LEU A 214 10.11 32.62 -23.18
C LEU A 214 10.21 33.67 -24.29
N THR A 215 9.29 34.63 -24.34
CA THR A 215 9.33 35.72 -25.32
C THR A 215 10.62 36.54 -25.19
N ILE A 216 11.08 36.83 -23.97
CA ILE A 216 12.36 37.52 -23.73
C ILE A 216 13.52 36.65 -24.24
N MET A 217 13.56 35.36 -23.90
CA MET A 217 14.62 34.45 -24.36
C MET A 217 14.69 34.37 -25.89
N VAL A 218 13.53 34.25 -26.54
CA VAL A 218 13.42 34.20 -28.00
C VAL A 218 13.90 35.51 -28.64
N LYS A 219 13.57 36.66 -28.05
CA LYS A 219 14.09 37.96 -28.51
C LYS A 219 15.61 38.06 -28.35
N VAL A 220 16.17 37.59 -27.24
CA VAL A 220 17.62 37.57 -27.01
C VAL A 220 18.33 36.66 -28.02
N LEU A 221 17.76 35.49 -28.32
CA LEU A 221 18.27 34.61 -29.36
C LEU A 221 18.14 35.22 -30.76
N GLY A 222 17.08 35.99 -31.04
CA GLY A 222 16.97 36.74 -32.30
C GLY A 222 18.11 37.72 -32.55
N LEU A 223 18.74 38.24 -31.49
CA LEU A 223 19.92 39.12 -31.61
C LEU A 223 21.16 38.38 -32.14
N THR A 224 21.21 37.05 -32.10
CA THR A 224 22.31 36.26 -32.66
C THR A 224 22.17 36.01 -34.17
N GLY A 225 21.11 36.55 -34.80
CA GLY A 225 20.83 36.40 -36.23
C GLY A 225 20.03 35.14 -36.58
N ILE A 226 19.57 34.38 -35.59
CA ILE A 226 18.68 33.23 -35.79
C ILE A 226 17.24 33.74 -35.94
N ASP A 227 16.61 33.46 -37.07
CA ASP A 227 15.21 33.81 -37.29
C ASP A 227 14.30 32.91 -36.45
N MET A 228 13.69 33.49 -35.41
CA MET A 228 12.78 32.80 -34.48
C MET A 228 11.33 33.32 -34.63
N THR A 229 10.99 33.95 -35.74
CA THR A 229 9.66 34.52 -35.98
C THR A 229 8.54 33.48 -35.96
N GLU A 230 8.77 32.27 -36.49
CA GLU A 230 7.81 31.17 -36.44
C GLU A 230 7.49 30.74 -35.00
N LEU A 231 8.52 30.59 -34.16
CA LEU A 231 8.35 30.23 -32.75
C LEU A 231 7.59 31.32 -31.99
N LEU A 232 7.89 32.59 -32.28
CA LEU A 232 7.20 33.73 -31.67
C LEU A 232 5.74 33.83 -32.11
N ASN A 233 5.42 33.43 -33.35
CA ASN A 233 4.05 33.37 -33.87
C ASN A 233 3.28 32.19 -33.26
N ALA A 234 3.92 31.03 -33.07
CA ALA A 234 3.34 29.90 -32.36
C ALA A 234 2.99 30.26 -30.89
N LEU A 235 3.87 30.98 -30.20
CA LEU A 235 3.63 31.48 -28.83
C LEU A 235 2.52 32.55 -28.74
N LYS A 236 2.23 33.26 -29.83
CA LYS A 236 1.15 34.26 -29.89
C LYS A 236 -0.22 33.66 -30.18
N LEU A 237 -0.28 32.63 -31.02
CA LEU A 237 -1.53 31.94 -31.37
C LEU A 237 -2.17 31.27 -30.14
N ASP A 238 -1.36 30.86 -29.17
CA ASP A 238 -1.83 30.16 -27.97
C ASP A 238 -2.47 31.08 -26.91
N LYS A 239 -2.29 32.41 -27.02
CA LYS A 239 -2.86 33.39 -26.07
C LYS A 239 -4.39 33.48 -26.13
N GLY A 240 -5.02 33.05 -27.23
CA GLY A 240 -6.46 33.15 -27.44
C GLY A 240 -7.23 31.84 -27.20
N SER A 241 -6.62 30.68 -27.48
CA SER A 241 -7.36 29.41 -27.53
C SER A 241 -7.40 28.63 -26.22
N LEU A 242 -6.42 28.77 -25.34
CA LEU A 242 -6.38 27.99 -24.08
C LEU A 242 -7.26 28.57 -22.97
N PHE A 243 -7.61 29.86 -23.04
CA PHE A 243 -8.34 30.56 -21.97
C PHE A 243 -9.86 30.61 -22.19
N ASP A 244 -10.33 30.49 -23.43
CA ASP A 244 -11.76 30.40 -23.79
C ASP A 244 -12.33 28.97 -23.70
N MET A 245 -11.57 28.02 -23.13
CA MET A 245 -12.15 26.83 -22.53
C MET A 245 -12.84 27.21 -21.21
N ASP A 246 -13.82 28.09 -21.31
CA ASP A 246 -14.89 28.24 -20.33
C ASP A 246 -15.75 26.97 -20.45
N PHE A 247 -15.22 25.88 -19.90
CA PHE A 247 -15.90 24.61 -19.65
C PHE A 247 -17.04 24.91 -18.66
N THR A 248 -18.06 25.59 -19.17
CA THR A 248 -19.26 25.86 -18.42
C THR A 248 -19.96 24.53 -18.22
N ARG A 249 -20.50 24.30 -17.02
CA ARG A 249 -21.26 23.10 -16.63
C ARG A 249 -22.29 22.64 -17.67
N LYS A 250 -22.79 23.56 -18.50
CA LYS A 250 -23.69 23.26 -19.63
C LYS A 250 -23.03 22.41 -20.71
N GLU A 251 -21.78 22.68 -21.07
CA GLU A 251 -21.07 21.95 -22.12
C GLU A 251 -20.74 20.51 -21.68
N GLU A 252 -20.40 20.30 -20.40
CA GLU A 252 -20.22 18.96 -19.82
C GLU A 252 -21.52 18.14 -19.90
N VAL A 253 -22.66 18.74 -19.52
CA VAL A 253 -23.98 18.10 -19.57
C VAL A 253 -24.41 17.81 -21.02
N GLU A 254 -24.13 18.72 -21.94
CA GLU A 254 -24.41 18.51 -23.36
C GLU A 254 -23.50 17.44 -23.97
N ARG A 255 -22.20 17.39 -23.62
CA ARG A 255 -21.29 16.30 -24.02
C ARG A 255 -21.72 14.95 -23.48
N GLN A 256 -22.17 14.89 -22.23
CA GLN A 256 -22.63 13.64 -21.66
C GLN A 256 -23.87 13.11 -22.39
N LYS A 257 -24.77 14.01 -22.81
CA LYS A 257 -25.93 13.65 -23.63
C LYS A 257 -25.54 13.26 -25.05
N SER A 258 -24.71 14.05 -25.74
CA SER A 258 -24.32 13.79 -27.13
C SER A 258 -23.47 12.53 -27.26
N TRP A 259 -22.60 12.25 -26.29
CA TRP A 259 -21.80 11.03 -26.28
C TRP A 259 -22.67 9.78 -26.11
N ALA A 260 -23.73 9.85 -25.29
CA ALA A 260 -24.63 8.72 -25.09
C ALA A 260 -25.48 8.38 -26.34
N THR A 261 -25.83 9.37 -27.16
CA THR A 261 -26.67 9.17 -28.35
C THR A 261 -25.89 8.99 -29.65
N GLN A 262 -24.82 9.74 -29.89
CA GLN A 262 -24.16 9.79 -31.20
C GLN A 262 -23.05 8.75 -31.38
N ASN A 263 -22.35 8.40 -30.30
CA ASN A 263 -21.19 7.50 -30.39
C ASN A 263 -21.54 6.03 -30.19
N ARG A 264 -22.78 5.69 -29.83
CA ARG A 264 -23.15 4.30 -29.55
C ARG A 264 -23.12 3.45 -30.83
N GLU A 265 -23.47 4.02 -31.98
CA GLU A 265 -23.50 3.29 -33.25
C GLU A 265 -22.11 3.19 -33.90
N GLU A 266 -21.33 4.27 -33.95
CA GLU A 266 -19.96 4.25 -34.52
C GLU A 266 -18.94 3.46 -33.67
N ILE A 267 -19.06 3.50 -32.33
CA ILE A 267 -18.13 2.75 -31.45
C ILE A 267 -18.42 1.24 -31.49
N ILE A 268 -19.68 0.82 -31.68
CA ILE A 268 -20.04 -0.59 -31.83
C ILE A 268 -19.44 -1.17 -33.12
N GLU A 269 -19.30 -0.38 -34.18
CA GLU A 269 -18.62 -0.80 -35.43
C GLU A 269 -17.09 -0.68 -35.35
N ALA A 270 -16.54 0.37 -34.74
CA ALA A 270 -15.10 0.62 -34.71
C ALA A 270 -14.33 -0.25 -33.70
N ILE A 271 -14.97 -0.72 -32.63
CA ILE A 271 -14.40 -1.73 -31.72
C ILE A 271 -14.64 -3.11 -32.32
N SER A 272 -13.92 -3.36 -33.42
CA SER A 272 -13.90 -4.63 -34.14
C SER A 272 -13.61 -5.80 -33.18
N TRP A 273 -14.10 -6.98 -33.55
CA TRP A 273 -13.80 -8.29 -32.93
C TRP A 273 -12.33 -8.47 -32.54
N THR A 274 -11.40 -7.80 -33.23
CA THR A 274 -9.98 -7.69 -32.95
C THR A 274 -9.65 -7.27 -31.51
N GLY A 275 -10.35 -6.29 -30.95
CA GLY A 275 -10.13 -5.83 -29.56
C GLY A 275 -10.53 -6.89 -28.54
N ILE A 276 -11.62 -7.60 -28.81
CA ILE A 276 -12.11 -8.71 -27.98
C ILE A 276 -11.14 -9.89 -28.03
N VAL A 277 -10.62 -10.23 -29.23
CA VAL A 277 -9.64 -11.31 -29.42
C VAL A 277 -8.31 -11.00 -28.73
N ILE A 278 -7.78 -9.78 -28.87
CA ILE A 278 -6.53 -9.37 -28.20
C ILE A 278 -6.71 -9.37 -26.67
N GLY A 279 -7.84 -8.85 -26.18
CA GLY A 279 -8.18 -8.89 -24.75
C GLY A 279 -8.25 -10.32 -24.20
N ALA A 280 -8.86 -11.24 -24.96
CA ALA A 280 -8.94 -12.65 -24.59
C ALA A 280 -7.55 -13.33 -24.54
N ILE A 281 -6.67 -13.05 -25.49
CA ILE A 281 -5.31 -13.59 -25.53
C ILE A 281 -4.48 -13.08 -24.34
N VAL A 282 -4.53 -11.77 -24.03
CA VAL A 282 -3.82 -11.19 -22.88
C VAL A 282 -4.34 -11.77 -21.57
N ALA A 283 -5.66 -11.93 -21.42
CA ALA A 283 -6.26 -12.56 -20.25
C ALA A 283 -5.78 -14.02 -20.07
N LEU A 284 -5.71 -14.81 -21.16
CA LEU A 284 -5.22 -16.19 -21.13
C LEU A 284 -3.74 -16.28 -20.70
N VAL A 285 -2.89 -15.38 -21.17
CA VAL A 285 -1.47 -15.33 -20.78
C VAL A 285 -1.31 -15.00 -19.30
N ILE A 286 -2.08 -14.03 -18.78
CA ILE A 286 -2.06 -13.67 -17.36
C ILE A 286 -2.57 -14.83 -16.49
N ILE A 287 -3.66 -15.49 -16.92
CA ILE A 287 -4.19 -16.70 -16.27
C ILE A 287 -3.10 -17.78 -16.21
N PHE A 288 -2.38 -18.03 -17.31
CA PHE A 288 -1.34 -19.05 -17.38
C PHE A 288 -0.16 -18.80 -16.42
N ILE A 289 0.32 -17.55 -16.36
CA ILE A 289 1.43 -17.15 -15.47
C ILE A 289 1.04 -17.33 -13.99
N LEU A 290 -0.18 -16.96 -13.64
CA LEU A 290 -0.63 -16.95 -12.25
C LEU A 290 -1.18 -18.30 -11.77
N TYR A 291 -1.64 -19.17 -12.68
CA TYR A 291 -2.09 -20.53 -12.34
C TYR A 291 -0.98 -21.39 -11.71
N LYS A 292 0.29 -21.11 -12.03
CA LYS A 292 1.43 -21.82 -11.41
C LYS A 292 1.71 -21.42 -9.96
N LYS A 293 1.14 -20.31 -9.45
CA LYS A 293 1.45 -19.79 -8.12
C LYS A 293 0.41 -20.28 -7.11
N LYS A 294 0.76 -21.31 -6.32
CA LYS A 294 -0.08 -21.80 -5.21
C LYS A 294 -0.20 -20.71 -4.15
N ILE A 295 -1.41 -20.45 -3.65
CA ILE A 295 -1.60 -19.66 -2.43
C ILE A 295 -0.90 -20.42 -1.31
N ASN A 296 0.27 -19.93 -0.88
CA ASN A 296 0.74 -20.27 0.45
C ASN A 296 -0.24 -19.58 1.37
N ARG A 297 -1.29 -20.31 1.77
CA ARG A 297 -2.03 -19.99 2.97
C ARG A 297 -0.96 -20.02 4.04
N TYR A 298 -0.44 -18.85 4.39
CA TYR A 298 0.09 -18.64 5.72
C TYR A 298 -1.12 -18.94 6.61
N GLU A 299 -1.26 -20.21 6.98
CA GLU A 299 -1.88 -20.59 8.22
C GLU A 299 -1.14 -19.73 9.24
N SER A 300 -1.76 -18.59 9.54
CA SER A 300 -1.62 -17.87 10.78
C SER A 300 -2.05 -18.84 11.88
N ASN A 301 -1.28 -19.91 12.05
CA ASN A 301 -1.25 -20.65 13.29
C ASN A 301 -0.85 -19.61 14.32
N ASN A 302 -1.79 -19.36 15.22
CA ASN A 302 -1.71 -18.41 16.30
C ASN A 302 -0.48 -18.68 17.18
N HIS A 303 0.68 -18.18 16.77
CA HIS A 303 1.68 -17.68 17.68
C HIS A 303 1.53 -16.16 17.74
N ILE A 304 0.35 -15.75 18.21
CA ILE A 304 0.22 -14.50 18.95
C ILE A 304 0.94 -14.76 20.27
N GLY A 305 2.24 -14.51 20.26
CA GLY A 305 3.14 -14.73 21.37
C GLY A 305 4.42 -13.99 21.05
N ASN A 306 4.35 -12.66 21.17
CA ASN A 306 5.44 -11.70 21.09
C ASN A 306 6.23 -11.69 19.76
N VAL A 307 5.94 -10.64 18.99
CA VAL A 307 6.85 -10.12 17.98
C VAL A 307 8.17 -9.77 18.65
N ILE A 308 9.14 -10.66 18.54
CA ILE A 308 10.54 -10.28 18.44
C ILE A 308 10.99 -10.84 17.10
N HIS A 309 11.37 -9.93 16.20
CA HIS A 309 11.87 -10.17 14.87
C HIS A 309 12.83 -11.38 14.82
N SER A 310 12.43 -12.47 14.16
CA SER A 310 13.37 -13.48 13.67
C SER A 310 13.22 -13.56 12.16
N SER A 311 14.26 -13.08 11.48
CA SER A 311 14.48 -13.27 10.06
C SER A 311 14.49 -14.76 9.71
N ASN A 312 13.82 -15.09 8.60
CA ASN A 312 13.80 -16.40 7.93
C ASN A 312 15.19 -17.03 7.84
N PRO A 313 15.23 -18.38 7.84
CA PRO A 313 15.91 -19.04 6.74
C PRO A 313 14.95 -19.91 5.92
N MET A 314 15.02 -19.62 4.64
CA MET A 314 14.48 -20.32 3.51
C MET A 314 15.28 -21.60 3.30
N SER A 315 14.64 -22.78 3.30
CA SER A 315 14.85 -23.84 2.29
C SER A 315 14.03 -25.08 2.67
N GLY A 316 13.19 -25.49 1.72
CA GLY A 316 12.36 -26.67 1.84
C GLY A 316 13.19 -27.95 1.85
N ASP A 317 12.88 -28.83 2.79
CA ASP A 317 13.01 -30.25 2.57
C ASP A 317 11.85 -30.96 3.27
N LYS A 318 11.12 -31.75 2.48
CA LYS A 318 9.94 -32.49 2.93
C LYS A 318 10.41 -33.79 3.57
N GLY A 319 9.95 -34.07 4.78
CA GLY A 319 9.68 -35.45 5.20
C GLY A 319 10.60 -36.11 6.22
N LYS A 320 11.40 -35.38 7.01
CA LYS A 320 12.02 -35.95 8.21
C LYS A 320 11.55 -35.19 9.45
N LYS A 321 10.93 -35.90 10.40
CA LYS A 321 10.63 -35.41 11.76
C LYS A 321 11.97 -35.02 12.41
N LYS A 322 12.42 -33.79 12.20
CA LYS A 322 13.59 -33.25 12.90
C LYS A 322 13.22 -33.10 14.37
N ASN A 323 14.11 -33.58 15.24
CA ASN A 323 13.97 -33.46 16.69
C ASN A 323 13.73 -31.99 17.08
N PRO A 324 12.94 -31.70 18.12
CA PRO A 324 12.67 -30.34 18.59
C PRO A 324 13.95 -29.54 18.88
N PHE A 325 15.03 -30.23 19.23
CA PHE A 325 16.37 -29.65 19.45
C PHE A 325 16.99 -29.02 18.19
N GLN A 326 16.70 -29.56 16.99
CA GLN A 326 17.20 -29.03 15.72
C GLN A 326 16.42 -27.78 15.26
N LYS A 327 15.11 -27.72 15.53
CA LYS A 327 14.31 -26.50 15.28
C LYS A 327 14.76 -25.33 16.15
N PHE A 328 15.15 -25.60 17.40
CA PHE A 328 15.73 -24.57 18.26
C PHE A 328 17.03 -24.04 17.63
N LEU A 329 17.98 -24.93 17.27
CA LEU A 329 19.23 -24.55 16.62
C LEU A 329 19.07 -23.73 15.32
N ASP A 330 18.00 -23.94 14.55
CA ASP A 330 17.72 -23.20 13.32
C ASP A 330 17.22 -21.76 13.59
N ILE A 331 16.41 -21.53 14.65
CA ILE A 331 16.00 -20.18 15.11
C ILE A 331 17.22 -19.38 15.57
N PHE A 332 18.17 -20.08 16.17
CA PHE A 332 19.44 -19.51 16.59
C PHE A 332 20.30 -19.15 15.34
N SER A 333 20.29 -19.95 14.27
CA SER A 333 21.19 -19.78 13.11
C SER A 333 20.98 -18.56 12.19
N ALA A 334 20.10 -17.61 12.53
CA ALA A 334 19.92 -16.36 11.77
C ALA A 334 21.26 -15.60 11.71
N LYS A 335 21.92 -15.73 10.56
CA LYS A 335 23.29 -15.27 10.32
C LYS A 335 23.31 -13.73 10.33
N SER A 336 23.54 -13.15 11.51
CA SER A 336 23.73 -11.71 11.64
C SER A 336 25.02 -11.29 10.93
N GLU A 337 24.94 -10.21 10.14
CA GLU A 337 26.08 -9.66 9.41
C GLU A 337 27.12 -9.00 10.32
N GLU A 338 26.78 -8.73 11.58
CA GLU A 338 27.68 -8.08 12.55
C GLU A 338 28.56 -9.10 13.32
N PRO A 339 29.89 -8.92 13.34
CA PRO A 339 30.82 -9.87 13.96
C PRO A 339 30.61 -10.05 15.47
N ALA A 340 30.17 -9.00 16.19
CA ALA A 340 29.88 -9.08 17.62
C ALA A 340 28.67 -9.99 17.91
N ARG A 341 27.59 -9.85 17.13
CA ARG A 341 26.38 -10.69 17.25
C ARG A 341 26.71 -12.15 16.99
N LYS A 342 27.61 -12.43 16.04
CA LYS A 342 28.09 -13.79 15.74
C LYS A 342 28.89 -14.39 16.90
N LEU A 343 29.80 -13.64 17.51
CA LEU A 343 30.58 -14.11 18.67
C LEU A 343 29.67 -14.48 19.85
N PHE A 344 28.70 -13.62 20.15
CA PHE A 344 27.75 -13.89 21.23
C PHE A 344 26.85 -15.09 20.92
N PHE A 345 26.40 -15.18 19.67
CA PHE A 345 25.61 -16.29 19.18
C PHE A 345 26.33 -17.64 19.37
N ASP A 346 27.61 -17.69 19.00
CA ASP A 346 28.45 -18.88 19.17
C ASP A 346 28.68 -19.23 20.65
N PHE A 347 28.66 -18.23 21.54
CA PHE A 347 28.71 -18.41 22.98
C PHE A 347 27.39 -18.97 23.55
N GLU A 348 26.23 -18.40 23.22
CA GLU A 348 24.91 -18.87 23.69
C GLU A 348 24.69 -20.33 23.26
N LYS A 349 25.05 -20.66 22.02
CA LYS A 349 25.02 -22.03 21.51
C LYS A 349 25.97 -22.97 22.26
N PHE A 350 27.15 -22.50 22.64
CA PHE A 350 28.10 -23.27 23.46
C PHE A 350 27.53 -23.53 24.86
N ALA A 351 27.02 -22.50 25.53
CA ALA A 351 26.46 -22.60 26.87
C ALA A 351 25.24 -23.55 26.90
N HIS A 352 24.35 -23.45 25.90
CA HIS A 352 23.21 -24.34 25.75
C HIS A 352 23.62 -25.80 25.59
N LYS A 353 24.68 -26.09 24.81
CA LYS A 353 25.22 -27.46 24.67
C LYS A 353 25.76 -28.03 25.99
N LYS A 354 26.19 -27.16 26.90
CA LYS A 354 26.71 -27.52 28.22
C LYS A 354 25.64 -27.53 29.31
N GLY A 355 24.37 -27.24 28.99
CA GLY A 355 23.27 -27.17 29.96
C GLY A 355 23.14 -25.82 30.68
N TYR A 356 23.99 -24.85 30.35
CA TYR A 356 24.02 -23.52 30.95
C TYR A 356 23.45 -22.44 30.02
N GLY A 357 22.64 -22.83 29.03
CA GLY A 357 21.98 -21.90 28.13
C GLY A 357 20.95 -21.03 28.84
N ARG A 358 20.66 -19.86 28.27
CA ARG A 358 19.61 -18.96 28.74
C ARG A 358 18.22 -19.56 28.52
N SER A 359 17.32 -19.44 29.49
CA SER A 359 15.91 -19.80 29.32
C SER A 359 15.16 -18.76 28.48
N TYR A 360 14.04 -19.14 27.86
CA TYR A 360 13.29 -18.25 26.96
C TYR A 360 12.72 -17.01 27.67
N SER A 361 12.30 -17.18 28.93
CA SER A 361 11.76 -16.10 29.77
C SER A 361 12.82 -15.35 30.56
N GLU A 362 14.09 -15.76 30.46
CA GLU A 362 15.18 -15.26 31.29
C GLU A 362 15.85 -14.06 30.61
N THR A 363 15.97 -12.97 31.35
CA THR A 363 16.75 -11.80 30.92
C THR A 363 18.24 -12.13 30.91
N ILE A 364 19.08 -11.31 30.27
CA ILE A 364 20.52 -11.64 30.23
C ILE A 364 21.17 -11.38 31.59
N GLU A 365 20.67 -10.39 32.30
CA GLU A 365 21.04 -10.05 33.66
C GLU A 365 20.74 -11.23 34.58
N GLU A 366 19.54 -11.79 34.48
CA GLU A 366 19.15 -13.01 35.22
C GLU A 366 20.03 -14.19 34.84
N TRP A 367 20.29 -14.38 33.55
CA TRP A 367 21.14 -15.47 33.07
C TRP A 367 22.57 -15.40 33.61
N PHE A 368 23.19 -14.23 33.54
CA PHE A 368 24.55 -14.01 34.03
C PHE A 368 24.61 -14.11 35.55
N THR A 369 23.57 -13.63 36.25
CA THR A 369 23.41 -13.79 37.69
C THR A 369 23.32 -15.27 38.08
N ARG A 370 22.56 -16.08 37.33
CA ARG A 370 22.46 -17.54 37.54
C ARG A 370 23.78 -18.25 37.32
N LEU A 371 24.59 -17.78 36.38
CA LEU A 371 25.96 -18.28 36.17
C LEU A 371 26.94 -17.79 37.26
N SER A 372 26.49 -16.95 38.19
CA SER A 372 27.32 -16.31 39.22
C SER A 372 28.45 -15.47 38.62
N PHE A 373 28.18 -14.84 37.47
CA PHE A 373 29.14 -14.01 36.77
C PHE A 373 28.92 -12.52 37.11
N PRO A 374 29.98 -11.73 37.34
CA PRO A 374 29.82 -10.32 37.71
C PRO A 374 29.14 -9.50 36.61
N VAL A 375 28.10 -8.76 37.00
CA VAL A 375 27.18 -8.00 36.12
C VAL A 375 27.86 -6.83 35.39
N LYS A 376 29.08 -6.41 35.81
CA LYS A 376 29.84 -5.31 35.18
C LYS A 376 30.09 -5.49 33.67
N ASN A 377 29.95 -6.72 33.16
CA ASN A 377 30.27 -7.05 31.77
C ASN A 377 29.00 -7.15 30.89
N VAL A 378 27.82 -6.81 31.42
CA VAL A 378 26.52 -6.89 30.70
C VAL A 378 26.30 -5.71 29.75
N ASP A 379 26.97 -4.58 29.97
CA ASP A 379 26.78 -3.34 29.20
C ASP A 379 27.17 -3.49 27.73
N LEU A 380 28.33 -4.11 27.44
CA LEU A 380 28.77 -4.38 26.07
C LEU A 380 27.80 -5.31 25.33
N TYR A 381 27.15 -6.19 26.06
CA TYR A 381 26.19 -7.12 25.51
C TYR A 381 24.86 -6.43 25.14
N GLN A 382 24.31 -5.64 26.07
CA GLN A 382 23.11 -4.85 25.79
C GLN A 382 23.34 -3.92 24.60
N LYS A 383 24.55 -3.34 24.51
CA LYS A 383 24.96 -2.48 23.39
C LYS A 383 24.92 -3.21 22.04
N VAL A 384 25.35 -4.46 21.95
CA VAL A 384 25.35 -5.24 20.69
C VAL A 384 23.94 -5.70 20.28
N ARG A 385 23.08 -5.99 21.27
CA ARG A 385 21.75 -6.55 21.02
C ARG A 385 20.68 -5.49 20.81
N TYR A 386 20.74 -4.40 21.56
CA TYR A 386 19.73 -3.35 21.57
C TYR A 386 20.24 -2.02 21.06
N GLY A 387 21.55 -1.77 21.15
CA GLY A 387 22.18 -0.66 20.44
C GLY A 387 22.39 -1.06 18.98
N GLU A 388 21.81 -0.31 18.05
CA GLU A 388 22.18 -0.41 16.62
C GLU A 388 23.57 0.21 16.37
N GLU A 389 24.47 0.17 17.36
CA GLU A 389 25.77 0.81 17.35
C GLU A 389 26.87 -0.20 17.04
N ARG A 390 27.73 0.15 16.09
CA ARG A 390 28.93 -0.62 15.78
C ARG A 390 29.94 -0.50 16.93
N LEU A 391 30.34 -1.62 17.50
CA LEU A 391 31.42 -1.66 18.49
C LEU A 391 32.74 -1.19 17.86
N SER A 392 33.52 -0.42 18.62
CA SER A 392 34.91 -0.13 18.30
C SER A 392 35.77 -1.40 18.35
N GLN A 393 36.95 -1.37 17.71
CA GLN A 393 37.86 -2.51 17.73
C GLN A 393 38.28 -2.90 19.16
N PHE A 394 38.49 -1.92 20.04
CA PHE A 394 38.84 -2.15 21.44
C PHE A 394 37.71 -2.86 22.20
N GLU A 395 36.46 -2.42 22.03
CA GLU A 395 35.29 -3.07 22.62
C GLU A 395 35.09 -4.49 22.08
N MET A 396 35.38 -4.73 20.80
CA MET A 396 35.30 -6.06 20.19
C MET A 396 36.34 -7.03 20.78
N GLU A 397 37.58 -6.58 20.98
CA GLU A 397 38.62 -7.38 21.64
C GLU A 397 38.27 -7.66 23.10
N HIS A 398 37.71 -6.68 23.79
CA HIS A 398 37.22 -6.83 25.15
C HIS A 398 36.12 -7.89 25.24
N LEU A 399 35.09 -7.78 24.39
CA LEU A 399 34.00 -8.75 24.29
C LEU A 399 34.53 -10.17 24.02
N LYS A 400 35.50 -10.31 23.11
CA LYS A 400 36.10 -11.62 22.79
C LYS A 400 36.84 -12.23 23.99
N LYS A 401 37.57 -11.42 24.75
CA LYS A 401 38.25 -11.87 25.98
C LYS A 401 37.23 -12.33 27.02
N GLU A 402 36.18 -11.56 27.26
CA GLU A 402 35.13 -11.89 28.22
C GLU A 402 34.38 -13.18 27.86
N LEU A 403 33.96 -13.33 26.60
CA LEU A 403 33.30 -14.55 26.12
C LEU A 403 34.22 -15.79 26.23
N THR A 404 35.53 -15.60 26.11
CA THR A 404 36.51 -16.68 26.29
C THR A 404 36.62 -17.11 27.76
N LEU A 405 36.66 -16.14 28.69
CA LEU A 405 36.65 -16.41 30.13
C LEU A 405 35.36 -17.12 30.56
N LEU A 406 34.21 -16.67 30.06
CA LEU A 406 32.91 -17.31 30.30
C LEU A 406 32.87 -18.74 29.77
N ARG A 407 33.43 -18.97 28.57
CA ARG A 407 33.51 -20.32 27.99
C ARG A 407 34.37 -21.25 28.85
N HIS A 408 35.47 -20.76 29.42
CA HIS A 408 36.33 -21.53 30.33
C HIS A 408 35.58 -21.89 31.61
N PHE A 409 34.95 -20.90 32.24
CA PHE A 409 34.19 -21.08 33.47
C PHE A 409 33.06 -22.11 33.33
N ILE A 410 32.26 -22.03 32.26
CA ILE A 410 31.21 -23.02 31.97
C ILE A 410 31.80 -24.41 31.73
N LYS A 411 32.99 -24.49 31.11
CA LYS A 411 33.65 -25.76 30.83
C LYS A 411 34.08 -26.44 32.14
N GLU A 412 34.79 -25.72 33.02
CA GLU A 412 35.24 -26.23 34.32
C GLU A 412 34.07 -26.71 35.17
N ARG A 413 33.02 -25.89 35.29
CA ARG A 413 31.82 -26.25 36.06
C ARG A 413 31.10 -27.48 35.50
N SER A 414 31.05 -27.62 34.18
CA SER A 414 30.46 -28.78 33.51
C SER A 414 31.25 -30.08 33.69
N GLU A 415 32.54 -29.97 34.04
CA GLU A 415 33.41 -31.12 34.32
C GLU A 415 33.28 -31.52 35.79
N THR A 416 33.25 -30.56 36.72
CA THR A 416 33.03 -30.84 38.16
C THR A 416 31.67 -31.41 38.50
N GLU A 417 30.60 -31.07 37.76
CA GLU A 417 29.25 -31.60 37.99
C GLU A 417 29.02 -33.00 37.39
N LYS A 418 30.00 -33.55 36.65
CA LYS A 418 29.94 -34.90 36.05
C LYS A 418 30.71 -35.97 36.84
N GLU A 419 31.61 -35.54 37.72
CA GLU A 419 32.24 -36.39 38.74
C GLU A 419 31.30 -36.53 39.94
#